data_AF-A0A7D7ZHZ6-F1
#
_entry.id   AF-A0A7D7ZHZ6-F1
#
_cell.length_a   1.000
_cell.length_b   1.000
_cell.length_c   1.000
_cell.angle_alpha   90.00
_cell.angle_beta   90.00
_cell.angle_gamma   90.00
#
_symmetry.space_group_name_H-M   'P 1'
#
loop_
_entity.id
_entity.type
_entity.pdbx_description
1 polymer ?
#
loop_
_entity_poly.entity_id
_entity_poly.type
_entity_poly.pdbx_seq_one_letter_code
_entity_poly.pdbx_strand_id
1 'polypeptide(L)'
;MTEHLETVMVKLLAPLIMLLAIAVIYFIFNRQQSLWSRVLASSHSLIAIVGILYAIIASSYTSPSSFAPHTAIFSNILVIACIFGFVAVLYFEGNKSIHLLLLPFLLCMAYIWHVGGKVITHNWV
;
A
#
# COMPACT_ATOMS: atom_id res chain seq x y z
N MET A 1 19.10 -1.62 -16.51
CA MET A 1 18.61 -1.61 -15.11
C MET A 1 17.83 -0.32 -14.80
N THR A 2 18.33 0.85 -15.21
CA THR A 2 17.68 2.16 -15.02
C THR A 2 16.31 2.29 -15.71
N GLU A 3 16.19 1.93 -16.99
CA GLU A 3 14.91 1.96 -17.71
C GLU A 3 13.82 1.08 -17.08
N HIS A 4 14.24 -0.01 -16.44
CA HIS A 4 13.33 -0.92 -15.76
C HIS A 4 12.76 -0.29 -14.49
N LEU A 5 13.62 0.34 -13.68
CA LEU A 5 13.22 1.09 -12.49
C LEU A 5 12.31 2.28 -12.83
N GLU A 6 12.61 3.03 -13.89
CA GLU A 6 11.76 4.15 -14.33
C GLU A 6 10.36 3.67 -14.70
N THR A 7 10.25 2.58 -15.47
CA THR A 7 8.98 1.99 -15.85
C THR A 7 8.18 1.52 -14.63
N VAL A 8 8.86 0.90 -13.66
CA VAL A 8 8.24 0.45 -12.40
C VAL A 8 7.76 1.62 -11.55
N MET A 9 8.58 2.66 -11.41
CA MET A 9 8.23 3.86 -10.67
C MET A 9 7.02 4.55 -11.29
N VAL A 10 6.96 4.68 -12.62
CA VAL A 10 5.81 5.28 -13.30
C VAL A 10 4.54 4.46 -13.05
N LYS A 11 4.63 3.12 -13.14
CA LYS A 11 3.47 2.23 -12.89
C LYS A 11 2.98 2.31 -11.44
N LEU A 12 3.87 2.53 -10.47
CA LEU A 12 3.54 2.59 -9.04
C LEU A 12 3.27 4.03 -8.55
N LEU A 13 3.51 5.06 -9.36
CA LEU A 13 3.32 6.46 -8.98
C LEU A 13 1.85 6.80 -8.73
N ALA A 14 0.95 6.37 -9.62
CA ALA A 14 -0.48 6.61 -9.49
C ALA A 14 -1.07 6.00 -8.19
N PRO A 15 -0.86 4.70 -7.88
CA PRO A 15 -1.34 4.14 -6.61
C PRO A 15 -0.63 4.77 -5.40
N LEU A 16 0.65 5.14 -5.50
CA LEU A 16 1.36 5.86 -4.42
C LEU A 16 0.68 7.19 -4.07
N ILE A 17 0.38 8.02 -5.09
CA ILE A 17 -0.30 9.31 -4.89
C ILE A 17 -1.70 9.11 -4.32
N MET A 18 -2.45 8.12 -4.81
CA MET A 18 -3.78 7.80 -4.31
C MET A 18 -3.73 7.38 -2.83
N LEU A 19 -2.82 6.50 -2.45
CA LEU A 19 -2.66 6.06 -1.06
C LEU A 19 -2.24 7.22 -0.14
N LEU A 20 -1.34 8.09 -0.59
CA LEU A 20 -0.94 9.26 0.16
C LEU A 20 -2.14 10.21 0.39
N ALA A 21 -2.95 10.44 -0.64
CA ALA A 21 -4.17 11.22 -0.52
C ALA A 21 -5.17 10.60 0.47
N ILE A 22 -5.39 9.28 0.40
CA ILE A 22 -6.26 8.56 1.35
C ILE A 22 -5.74 8.69 2.79
N ALA A 23 -4.43 8.49 3.01
CA ALA A 23 -3.82 8.64 4.33
C ALA A 23 -4.05 10.04 4.92
N VAL A 24 -3.84 11.08 4.10
CA VAL A 24 -4.05 12.49 4.49
C VAL A 24 -5.53 12.76 4.80
N ILE A 25 -6.46 12.27 3.97
CA ILE A 25 -7.90 12.45 4.19
C ILE A 25 -8.34 11.79 5.51
N TYR A 26 -7.97 10.53 5.75
CA TYR A 26 -8.28 9.86 7.02
C TYR A 26 -7.71 10.61 8.22
N PHE A 27 -6.50 11.14 8.11
CA PHE A 27 -5.84 11.86 9.20
C PHE A 27 -6.47 13.24 9.50
N ILE A 28 -6.87 13.98 8.46
CA ILE A 28 -7.48 15.33 8.58
C ILE A 28 -8.91 15.21 9.09
N PHE A 29 -9.70 14.30 8.54
CA PHE A 29 -11.12 14.22 8.87
C PHE A 29 -11.42 13.50 10.19
N ASN A 30 -10.41 12.83 10.79
CA ASN A 30 -10.51 12.30 12.15
C ASN A 30 -10.00 13.29 13.23
N ARG A 31 -10.02 14.60 12.96
CA ARG A 31 -9.42 15.66 13.82
C ARG A 31 -9.94 15.73 15.27
N GLN A 32 -11.14 15.22 15.54
CA GLN A 32 -11.73 15.24 16.89
C GLN A 32 -11.15 14.16 17.81
N GLN A 33 -10.41 13.21 17.25
CA GLN A 33 -9.80 12.11 17.98
C GLN A 33 -8.37 12.41 18.41
N SER A 34 -7.87 11.60 19.35
CA SER A 34 -6.46 11.63 19.77
C SER A 34 -5.51 11.45 18.57
N LEU A 35 -4.29 11.99 18.68
CA LEU A 35 -3.26 11.82 17.64
C LEU A 35 -3.04 10.34 17.30
N TRP A 36 -3.04 9.46 18.31
CA TRP A 36 -2.88 8.02 18.12
C TRP A 36 -4.01 7.41 17.31
N SER A 37 -5.26 7.75 17.60
CA SER A 37 -6.42 7.28 16.83
C SER A 37 -6.38 7.78 15.38
N ARG A 38 -5.88 8.99 15.16
CA ARG A 38 -5.72 9.57 13.81
C ARG A 38 -4.66 8.83 13.00
N VAL A 39 -3.52 8.54 13.61
CA VAL A 39 -2.44 7.75 12.99
C VAL A 39 -2.90 6.33 12.73
N LEU A 40 -3.58 5.70 13.69
CA LEU A 40 -4.11 4.35 13.54
C LEU A 40 -5.12 4.28 12.38
N ALA A 41 -6.03 5.24 12.29
CA ALA A 41 -7.01 5.30 11.22
C ALA A 41 -6.37 5.52 9.83
N SER A 42 -5.26 6.26 9.72
CA SER A 42 -4.56 6.48 8.44
C SER A 42 -3.50 5.43 8.10
N SER A 43 -3.15 4.56 9.04
CA SER A 43 -2.03 3.62 8.92
C SER A 43 -2.18 2.61 7.78
N HIS A 44 -3.39 2.19 7.41
CA HIS A 44 -3.62 1.24 6.32
C HIS A 44 -2.97 1.69 5.00
N SER A 45 -3.14 2.96 4.64
CA SER A 45 -2.52 3.52 3.43
C SER A 45 -1.01 3.68 3.58
N LEU A 46 -0.50 3.97 4.79
CA LEU A 46 0.94 4.05 5.04
C LEU A 46 1.62 2.68 4.94
N ILE A 47 1.01 1.62 5.47
CA ILE A 47 1.52 0.24 5.38
C ILE A 47 1.56 -0.21 3.92
N ALA A 48 0.54 0.13 3.14
CA ALA A 48 0.53 -0.12 1.70
C ALA A 48 1.69 0.59 0.96
N ILE A 49 2.00 1.84 1.32
CA ILE A 49 3.16 2.57 0.79
C ILE A 49 4.47 1.86 1.15
N VAL A 50 4.59 1.33 2.37
CA VAL A 50 5.73 0.49 2.75
C VAL A 50 5.82 -0.76 1.86
N GLY A 51 4.70 -1.36 1.48
CA GLY A 51 4.66 -2.46 0.51
C GLY A 51 5.22 -2.08 -0.87
N ILE A 52 4.88 -0.90 -1.39
CA ILE A 52 5.44 -0.36 -2.64
C ILE A 52 6.96 -0.20 -2.52
N LEU A 53 7.44 0.45 -1.46
CA LEU A 53 8.87 0.68 -1.24
C LEU A 53 9.62 -0.65 -1.09
N TYR A 54 9.03 -1.60 -0.36
CA TYR A 54 9.59 -2.94 -0.20
C TYR A 54 9.73 -3.65 -1.55
N ALA A 55 8.73 -3.63 -2.43
CA ALA A 55 8.81 -4.25 -3.74
C ALA A 55 9.96 -3.66 -4.59
N ILE A 56 10.11 -2.33 -4.58
CA ILE A 56 11.20 -1.63 -5.28
C ILE A 56 12.56 -2.05 -4.73
N ILE A 57 12.74 -2.02 -3.40
CA ILE A 57 14.00 -2.40 -2.75
C ILE A 57 14.31 -3.88 -3.00
N ALA A 58 13.34 -4.77 -2.80
CA ALA A 58 13.50 -6.21 -2.97
C ALA A 58 13.90 -6.56 -4.41
N SER A 59 13.41 -5.84 -5.42
CA SER A 59 13.81 -6.05 -6.82
C SER A 59 15.31 -5.86 -7.08
N SER A 60 16.03 -5.17 -6.20
CA SER A 60 17.48 -4.96 -6.34
C SER A 60 18.33 -6.09 -5.74
N TYR A 61 17.72 -6.98 -4.94
CA TYR A 61 18.43 -8.02 -4.18
C TYR A 61 17.84 -9.43 -4.39
N THR A 62 16.80 -9.54 -5.20
CA THR A 62 16.10 -10.81 -5.45
C THR A 62 16.78 -11.62 -6.53
N SER A 63 16.75 -12.94 -6.37
CA SER A 63 17.23 -13.93 -7.34
C SER A 63 16.19 -15.05 -7.44
N PRO A 64 16.24 -15.93 -8.46
CA PRO A 64 15.21 -16.95 -8.66
C PRO A 64 14.94 -17.83 -7.44
N SER A 65 15.98 -18.15 -6.65
CA SER A 65 15.84 -18.92 -5.41
C SER A 65 15.19 -18.13 -4.26
N SER A 66 15.17 -16.80 -4.31
CA SER A 66 14.61 -15.93 -3.26
C SER A 66 13.28 -15.25 -3.64
N PHE A 67 12.74 -15.50 -4.84
CA PHE A 67 11.45 -14.93 -5.26
C PHE A 67 10.29 -15.27 -4.32
N ALA A 68 10.17 -16.54 -3.92
CA ALA A 68 9.10 -16.99 -3.03
C ALA A 68 9.09 -16.27 -1.66
N PRO A 69 10.20 -16.22 -0.89
CA PRO A 69 10.19 -15.53 0.40
C PRO A 69 9.94 -14.02 0.27
N HIS A 70 10.51 -13.34 -0.73
CA HIS A 70 10.26 -11.91 -0.93
C HIS A 70 8.81 -11.62 -1.33
N THR A 71 8.22 -12.44 -2.20
CA THR A 71 6.81 -12.30 -2.58
C THR A 71 5.87 -12.57 -1.41
N ALA A 72 6.23 -13.51 -0.53
CA ALA A 72 5.46 -13.80 0.69
C ALA A 72 5.52 -12.63 1.68
N ILE A 73 6.70 -12.07 1.95
CA ILE A 73 6.85 -10.89 2.81
C ILE A 73 6.05 -9.71 2.24
N PHE A 74 6.21 -9.43 0.95
CA PHE A 74 5.46 -8.39 0.26
C PHE A 74 3.94 -8.58 0.38
N SER A 75 3.44 -9.79 0.11
CA SER A 75 2.01 -10.10 0.22
C SER A 75 1.51 -9.94 1.66
N ASN A 76 2.29 -10.36 2.66
CA ASN A 76 1.94 -10.17 4.07
C ASN A 76 1.83 -8.68 4.45
N ILE A 77 2.71 -7.81 3.95
CA ILE A 77 2.61 -6.36 4.17
C ILE A 77 1.27 -5.83 3.63
N LEU A 78 0.87 -6.26 2.43
CA LEU A 78 -0.40 -5.84 1.83
C LEU A 78 -1.62 -6.40 2.59
N VAL A 79 -1.54 -7.65 3.05
CA VAL A 79 -2.59 -8.25 3.91
C VAL A 79 -2.74 -7.45 5.21
N ILE A 80 -1.62 -7.07 5.84
CA ILE A 80 -1.64 -6.22 7.04
C ILE A 80 -2.28 -4.86 6.71
N ALA A 81 -1.94 -4.23 5.57
CA ALA A 81 -2.58 -2.99 5.14
C ALA A 81 -4.10 -3.14 5.01
N CYS A 82 -4.59 -4.25 4.42
CA CYS A 82 -6.01 -4.56 4.33
C CYS A 82 -6.67 -4.75 5.69
N ILE A 83 -6.04 -5.49 6.61
CA ILE A 83 -6.53 -5.68 7.99
C ILE A 83 -6.67 -4.31 8.67
N PHE A 84 -5.68 -3.44 8.56
CA PHE A 84 -5.75 -2.09 9.11
C PHE A 84 -6.80 -1.22 8.42
N GLY A 85 -7.11 -1.48 7.15
CA GLY A 85 -8.23 -0.84 6.45
C GLY A 85 -9.57 -1.19 7.10
N PHE A 86 -9.78 -2.46 7.48
CA PHE A 86 -10.96 -2.89 8.24
C PHE A 86 -10.98 -2.31 9.66
N VAL A 87 -9.84 -2.28 10.35
CA VAL A 87 -9.71 -1.62 11.65
C VAL A 87 -10.09 -0.15 11.55
N ALA A 88 -9.69 0.55 10.49
CA ALA A 88 -10.07 1.94 10.27
C ALA A 88 -11.60 2.12 10.17
N VAL A 89 -12.36 1.15 9.64
CA VAL A 89 -13.83 1.21 9.64
C VAL A 89 -14.41 1.20 11.06
N LEU A 90 -13.83 0.38 11.94
CA LEU A 90 -14.30 0.21 13.31
C LEU A 90 -13.96 1.41 14.20
N TYR A 91 -12.77 1.99 14.03
CA TYR A 91 -12.24 3.01 14.95
C TYR A 91 -12.32 4.45 14.41
N PHE A 92 -12.77 4.67 13.17
CA PHE A 92 -12.95 6.02 12.63
C PHE A 92 -14.29 6.61 13.07
N GLU A 93 -14.25 7.71 13.80
CA GLU A 93 -15.45 8.39 14.34
C GLU A 93 -15.90 9.60 13.52
N GLY A 94 -15.18 9.96 12.44
CA GLY A 94 -15.56 11.04 11.54
C GLY A 94 -16.74 10.70 10.62
N ASN A 95 -16.95 11.52 9.58
CA ASN A 95 -18.00 11.28 8.58
C ASN A 95 -17.81 9.90 7.91
N LYS A 96 -18.76 9.00 8.11
CA LYS A 96 -18.71 7.62 7.59
C LYS A 96 -18.65 7.53 6.06
N SER A 97 -19.03 8.58 5.33
CA SER A 97 -18.85 8.62 3.87
C SER A 97 -17.39 8.52 3.44
N ILE A 98 -16.44 8.82 4.32
CA ILE A 98 -14.99 8.71 4.06
C ILE A 98 -14.58 7.24 3.86
N HIS A 99 -15.34 6.29 4.40
CA HIS A 99 -15.10 4.87 4.14
C HIS A 99 -15.29 4.47 2.68
N LEU A 100 -15.94 5.30 1.84
CA LEU A 100 -15.97 5.07 0.40
C LEU A 100 -14.55 5.06 -0.21
N LEU A 101 -13.57 5.68 0.45
CA LEU A 101 -12.15 5.61 0.07
C LEU A 101 -11.53 4.21 0.25
N LEU A 102 -12.19 3.28 0.95
CA LEU A 102 -11.74 1.88 0.96
C LEU A 102 -11.84 1.24 -0.42
N LEU A 103 -12.79 1.65 -1.26
CA LEU A 103 -12.90 1.10 -2.60
C LEU A 103 -11.66 1.41 -3.47
N PRO A 104 -11.25 2.69 -3.65
CA PRO A 104 -10.01 2.98 -4.37
C PRO A 104 -8.77 2.44 -3.65
N PHE A 105 -8.77 2.35 -2.32
CA PHE A 105 -7.69 1.68 -1.58
C PHE A 105 -7.55 0.19 -1.98
N LEU A 106 -8.65 -0.57 -1.99
CA LEU A 106 -8.65 -1.98 -2.36
C LEU A 106 -8.25 -2.19 -3.83
N LEU A 107 -8.70 -1.32 -4.73
CA LEU A 107 -8.24 -1.32 -6.12
C LEU A 107 -6.72 -1.05 -6.22
N CYS A 108 -6.20 -0.10 -5.45
CA CYS A 108 -4.76 0.11 -5.35
C CYS A 108 -4.05 -1.14 -4.81
N MET A 109 -4.60 -1.82 -3.80
CA MET A 109 -3.98 -3.02 -3.22
C MET A 109 -3.88 -4.14 -4.25
N ALA A 110 -4.94 -4.41 -4.99
CA ALA A 110 -4.94 -5.43 -6.05
C ALA A 110 -3.92 -5.09 -7.15
N TYR A 111 -3.88 -3.82 -7.57
CA TYR A 111 -2.94 -3.36 -8.59
C TYR A 111 -1.49 -3.41 -8.09
N ILE A 112 -1.22 -2.97 -6.87
CA ILE A 112 0.11 -3.04 -6.24
C ILE A 112 0.53 -4.49 -6.09
N TRP A 113 -0.35 -5.39 -5.64
CA TRP A 113 -0.02 -6.81 -5.54
C TRP A 113 0.39 -7.40 -6.90
N HIS A 114 -0.37 -7.09 -7.96
CA HIS A 114 -0.07 -7.52 -9.31
C HIS A 114 1.27 -6.97 -9.82
N VAL A 115 1.44 -5.65 -9.80
CA VAL A 115 2.65 -5.00 -10.33
C VAL A 115 3.87 -5.28 -9.46
N GLY A 116 3.73 -5.16 -8.14
CA GLY A 116 4.79 -5.42 -7.16
C GLY A 116 5.28 -6.87 -7.19
N GLY A 117 4.39 -7.85 -7.38
CA GLY A 117 4.79 -9.24 -7.60
C GLY A 117 5.67 -9.41 -8.86
N LYS A 118 5.28 -8.78 -9.97
CA LYS A 118 6.07 -8.76 -11.21
C LYS A 118 7.40 -8.04 -11.05
N VAL A 119 7.44 -6.99 -10.24
CA VAL A 119 8.67 -6.24 -9.90
C VAL A 119 9.65 -7.11 -9.13
N ILE A 120 9.18 -7.84 -8.11
CA ILE A 120 10.00 -8.72 -7.26
C ILE A 120 10.53 -9.93 -8.04
N THR A 121 9.70 -10.50 -8.92
CA THR A 121 10.04 -11.72 -9.68
C THR A 121 10.71 -11.43 -11.02
N HIS A 122 10.78 -10.16 -11.42
CA HIS A 122 11.16 -9.71 -12.76
C HIS A 122 10.34 -10.37 -13.89
N ASN A 123 9.18 -10.94 -13.59
CA ASN A 123 8.36 -11.65 -14.56
C ASN A 123 7.25 -10.75 -15.09
N TRP A 124 7.44 -10.20 -16.30
CA TRP A 124 6.48 -9.30 -16.94
C TRP A 124 5.59 -9.97 -17.98
N VAL A 125 5.80 -11.26 -18.22
CA VAL A 125 5.06 -12.09 -19.18
C VAL A 125 3.75 -12.57 -18.57
#